data_AF-A0A937V9M8-F1
#
_entry.id   AF-A0A937V9M8-F1
#
_cell.length_a   1.000
_cell.length_b   1.000
_cell.length_c   1.000
_cell.angle_alpha   90.00
_cell.angle_beta   90.00
_cell.angle_gamma   90.00
#
_symmetry.space_group_name_H-M   'P 1'
#
loop_
_entity.id
_entity.type
_entity.pdbx_description
1 polymer ?
#
loop_
_entity_poly.entity_id
_entity_poly.type
_entity_poly.pdbx_seq_one_letter_code
_entity_poly.pdbx_strand_id
1 'polypeptide(L)'
;MGKRGAYVDQLRSVQDWEAFLKKHSGLPGPRGNLELAQAAADAGTLRQFREWLRQDARRAPTNTPGEFVAFCGVLGHGRLLAEGRASAASVLRAAASDPRWRVREAAAMGLQRLGQADMSALLRIVEPWSRGRLLEQRAAAAALCEPALLTSPAQTRRVLRLLDRITRGLARCQDRRSPDFRVLRQGLGYCWSVAVAADPQAGRPLLEKWAESRDPDVQWVVRENLGKARLARVDRRWVAAMTARLARRPA
;
A
#
# COMPACT_ATOMS: atom_id res chain seq x y z
N MET A 1 -15.97 -19.53 13.77
CA MET A 1 -14.63 -18.95 13.96
C MET A 1 -14.00 -18.75 12.60
N GLY A 2 -13.56 -17.54 12.25
CA GLY A 2 -12.98 -17.27 10.93
C GLY A 2 -11.59 -17.91 10.74
N LYS A 3 -11.13 -18.05 9.50
CA LYS A 3 -9.84 -18.68 9.14
C LYS A 3 -8.64 -18.07 9.89
N ARG A 4 -8.63 -16.75 10.08
CA ARG A 4 -7.65 -16.02 10.90
C ARG A 4 -7.63 -16.48 12.37
N GLY A 5 -8.80 -16.69 12.98
CA GLY A 5 -8.90 -17.17 14.37
C GLY A 5 -8.32 -18.57 14.54
N ALA A 6 -8.64 -19.48 13.61
CA ALA A 6 -8.07 -20.83 13.61
C ALA A 6 -6.53 -20.80 13.51
N TYR A 7 -5.95 -19.91 12.71
CA TYR A 7 -4.49 -19.76 12.64
C TYR A 7 -3.88 -19.18 13.93
N VAL A 8 -4.58 -18.29 14.65
CA VAL A 8 -4.12 -17.80 15.96
C VAL A 8 -4.00 -18.96 16.95
N ASP A 9 -5.00 -19.84 17.01
CA ASP A 9 -4.97 -21.01 17.89
C ASP A 9 -3.87 -21.99 17.49
N GLN A 10 -3.72 -22.26 16.19
CA GLN A 10 -2.66 -23.12 15.68
C GLN A 10 -1.27 -22.57 16.03
N LEU A 11 -1.03 -21.27 15.81
CA LEU A 11 0.23 -20.62 16.19
C LEU A 11 0.49 -20.76 17.70
N ARG A 12 -0.51 -20.55 18.55
CA ARG A 12 -0.36 -20.72 20.00
C ARG A 12 -0.10 -22.16 20.42
N SER A 13 -0.54 -23.15 19.63
CA SER A 13 -0.33 -24.57 19.92
C SER A 13 1.05 -25.10 19.51
N VAL A 14 1.81 -24.38 18.68
CA VAL A 14 3.13 -24.80 18.22
C VAL A 14 4.25 -24.05 18.93
N GLN A 15 5.37 -24.75 19.20
CA GLN A 15 6.56 -24.13 19.79
C GLN A 15 7.34 -23.31 18.76
N ASP A 16 7.52 -23.85 17.55
CA ASP A 16 8.26 -23.18 16.47
C ASP A 16 7.30 -22.50 15.48
N TRP A 17 7.06 -21.21 15.74
CA TRP A 17 6.25 -20.38 14.85
C TRP A 17 6.91 -20.15 13.50
N GLU A 18 8.24 -20.04 13.45
CA GLU A 18 8.93 -19.74 12.19
C GLU A 18 8.81 -20.91 11.22
N ALA A 19 9.03 -22.14 11.70
CA ALA A 19 8.82 -23.35 10.91
C ALA A 19 7.37 -23.45 10.42
N PHE A 20 6.39 -23.17 11.29
CA PHE A 20 4.98 -23.16 10.93
C PHE A 20 4.67 -22.11 9.84
N LEU A 21 5.14 -20.87 10.02
CA LEU A 21 4.95 -19.80 9.05
C LEU A 21 5.55 -20.14 7.69
N LYS A 22 6.76 -20.71 7.65
CA LYS A 22 7.41 -21.13 6.39
C LYS A 22 6.59 -22.23 5.71
N LYS A 23 6.22 -23.28 6.44
CA LYS A 23 5.46 -24.43 5.92
C LYS A 23 4.10 -24.02 5.34
N HIS A 24 3.42 -23.07 5.99
CA HIS A 24 2.07 -22.63 5.62
C HIS A 24 2.06 -21.28 4.87
N SER A 25 3.22 -20.81 4.41
CA SER A 25 3.38 -19.50 3.75
C SER A 25 2.66 -19.38 2.42
N GLY A 26 2.50 -20.51 1.71
CA GLY A 26 2.11 -20.51 0.29
C GLY A 26 3.25 -20.10 -0.65
N LEU A 27 4.50 -20.00 -0.15
CA LEU A 27 5.69 -19.71 -0.93
C LEU A 27 6.62 -20.95 -1.01
N PRO A 28 7.38 -21.15 -2.11
CA PRO A 28 7.32 -20.38 -3.35
C PRO A 28 5.96 -20.54 -4.06
N GLY A 29 5.39 -19.43 -4.53
CA GLY A 29 4.05 -19.45 -5.12
C GLY A 29 3.53 -18.05 -5.47
N PRO A 30 2.47 -17.95 -6.29
CA PRO A 30 1.95 -16.66 -6.72
C PRO A 30 1.29 -15.86 -5.58
N ARG A 31 0.81 -16.55 -4.52
CA ARG A 31 0.05 -15.93 -3.43
C ARG A 31 0.57 -16.39 -2.07
N GLY A 32 0.97 -15.42 -1.24
CA GLY A 32 1.25 -15.66 0.17
C GLY A 32 -0.05 -15.81 0.98
N ASN A 33 0.02 -16.53 2.09
CA ASN A 33 -1.10 -16.79 2.98
C ASN A 33 -1.40 -15.57 3.88
N LEU A 34 -2.16 -14.60 3.35
CA LEU A 34 -2.46 -13.35 4.08
C LEU A 34 -3.25 -13.58 5.37
N GLU A 35 -4.13 -14.58 5.41
CA GLU A 35 -4.87 -14.94 6.64
C GLU A 35 -3.91 -15.36 7.76
N LEU A 36 -2.92 -16.18 7.44
CA LEU A 36 -1.87 -16.58 8.39
C LEU A 36 -1.00 -15.38 8.78
N ALA A 37 -0.63 -14.51 7.84
CA ALA A 37 0.18 -13.34 8.15
C ALA A 37 -0.55 -12.39 9.12
N GLN A 38 -1.85 -12.18 8.92
CA GLN A 38 -2.67 -11.38 9.84
C GLN A 38 -2.78 -12.04 11.23
N ALA A 39 -2.96 -13.38 11.28
CA ALA A 39 -2.98 -14.12 12.54
C ALA A 39 -1.64 -14.03 13.30
N ALA A 40 -0.51 -14.18 12.60
CA ALA A 40 0.82 -14.02 13.19
C ALA A 40 1.04 -12.59 13.69
N ALA A 41 0.59 -11.60 12.91
CA ALA A 41 0.65 -10.21 13.29
C ALA A 41 -0.23 -9.91 14.51
N ASP A 42 -1.33 -10.62 14.78
CA ASP A 42 -2.15 -10.41 15.98
C ASP A 42 -1.61 -11.08 17.23
N ALA A 43 -1.12 -12.31 17.08
CA ALA A 43 -0.75 -13.15 18.20
C ALA A 43 0.74 -13.03 18.59
N GLY A 44 1.59 -12.58 17.66
CA GLY A 44 3.03 -12.50 17.87
C GLY A 44 3.46 -11.43 18.88
N THR A 45 4.73 -11.44 19.23
CA THR A 45 5.35 -10.49 20.17
C THR A 45 6.34 -9.59 19.46
N LEU A 46 6.69 -8.44 20.05
CA LEU A 46 7.76 -7.59 19.54
C LEU A 46 9.09 -8.35 19.37
N ARG A 47 9.40 -9.28 20.28
CA ARG A 47 10.61 -10.11 20.18
C ARG A 47 10.57 -10.97 18.91
N GLN A 48 9.46 -11.65 18.65
CA GLN A 48 9.28 -12.46 17.44
C GLN A 48 9.34 -11.59 16.18
N PHE A 49 8.68 -10.43 16.16
CA PHE A 49 8.71 -9.56 14.98
C PHE A 49 10.13 -9.07 14.66
N ARG A 50 10.90 -8.68 15.68
CA ARG A 50 12.31 -8.31 15.52
C ARG A 50 13.16 -9.47 15.01
N GLU A 51 12.91 -10.68 15.52
CA GLU A 51 13.59 -11.89 15.05
C GLU A 51 13.29 -12.15 13.56
N TRP A 52 12.01 -12.14 13.18
CA TRP A 52 11.58 -12.38 11.81
C TRP A 52 12.11 -11.34 10.81
N LEU A 53 12.35 -10.10 11.23
CA LEU A 53 13.01 -9.08 10.40
C LEU A 53 14.48 -9.39 10.08
N ARG A 54 15.12 -10.33 10.79
CA ARG A 54 16.46 -10.83 10.44
C ARG A 54 16.46 -11.71 9.18
N GLN A 55 15.29 -12.07 8.65
CA GLN A 55 15.12 -12.65 7.32
C GLN A 55 15.22 -11.55 6.25
N ASP A 56 16.40 -10.95 6.10
CA ASP A 56 16.64 -9.91 5.08
C ASP A 56 16.63 -10.48 3.65
N ALA A 57 16.77 -9.62 2.64
CA ALA A 57 16.72 -10.03 1.25
C ALA A 57 17.88 -10.95 0.81
N ARG A 58 18.98 -11.01 1.57
CA ARG A 58 20.11 -11.91 1.28
C ARG A 58 19.83 -13.32 1.81
N ARG A 59 19.29 -13.40 3.03
CA ARG A 59 18.92 -14.66 3.68
C ARG A 59 17.63 -15.26 3.14
N ALA A 60 16.68 -14.40 2.80
CA ALA A 60 15.38 -14.77 2.27
C ALA A 60 15.01 -13.91 1.05
N PRO A 61 15.54 -14.26 -0.14
CA PRO A 61 15.23 -13.60 -1.39
C PRO A 61 13.74 -13.65 -1.74
N THR A 62 13.34 -12.88 -2.75
CA THR A 62 11.97 -12.84 -3.26
C THR A 62 11.44 -14.24 -3.56
N ASN A 63 10.17 -14.47 -3.21
CA ASN A 63 9.44 -15.71 -3.44
C ASN A 63 9.93 -16.93 -2.64
N THR A 64 10.56 -16.72 -1.49
CA THR A 64 10.93 -17.80 -0.55
C THR A 64 10.01 -17.83 0.67
N PRO A 65 9.84 -18.97 1.35
CA PRO A 65 9.14 -19.03 2.64
C PRO A 65 9.71 -18.06 3.68
N GLY A 66 11.01 -17.75 3.64
CA GLY A 66 11.64 -16.75 4.51
C GLY A 66 11.15 -15.32 4.25
N GLU A 67 10.83 -14.96 2.99
CA GLU A 67 10.23 -13.66 2.66
C GLU A 67 8.89 -13.50 3.40
N PHE A 68 8.12 -14.58 3.51
CA PHE A 68 6.86 -14.58 4.25
C PHE A 68 7.05 -14.37 5.75
N VAL A 69 8.12 -14.92 6.34
CA VAL A 69 8.46 -14.66 7.74
C VAL A 69 8.79 -13.18 7.95
N ALA A 70 9.63 -12.58 7.08
CA ALA A 70 9.91 -11.14 7.11
C ALA A 70 8.65 -10.29 6.95
N PHE A 71 7.76 -10.68 6.02
CA PHE A 71 6.45 -10.06 5.82
C PHE A 71 5.63 -10.04 7.12
N CYS A 72 5.54 -11.16 7.83
CA CYS A 72 4.85 -11.25 9.12
C CYS A 72 5.46 -10.32 10.18
N GLY A 73 6.80 -10.20 10.20
CA GLY A 73 7.51 -9.27 11.10
C GLY A 73 7.12 -7.81 10.84
N VAL A 74 7.14 -7.37 9.58
CA VAL A 74 6.73 -6.01 9.20
C VAL A 74 5.25 -5.75 9.53
N LEU A 75 4.36 -6.69 9.19
CA LEU A 75 2.94 -6.54 9.47
C LEU A 75 2.64 -6.48 10.98
N GLY A 76 3.35 -7.28 11.78
CA GLY A 76 3.30 -7.24 13.24
C GLY A 76 3.74 -5.89 13.82
N HIS A 77 4.77 -5.26 13.24
CA HIS A 77 5.15 -3.89 13.59
C HIS A 77 4.04 -2.88 13.25
N GLY A 78 3.25 -3.10 12.20
CA GLY A 78 2.05 -2.31 11.91
C GLY A 78 0.99 -2.39 13.02
N ARG A 79 0.77 -3.59 13.57
CA ARG A 79 -0.11 -3.77 14.74
C ARG A 79 0.43 -3.05 15.98
N LEU A 80 1.73 -3.20 16.28
CA LEU A 80 2.35 -2.47 17.40
C LEU A 80 2.27 -0.95 17.25
N LEU A 81 2.38 -0.44 16.01
CA LEU A 81 2.22 0.98 15.73
C LEU A 81 0.79 1.45 16.02
N ALA A 82 -0.21 0.68 15.63
CA ALA A 82 -1.62 0.95 15.94
C ALA A 82 -1.89 0.90 17.45
N GLU A 83 -1.16 0.09 18.21
CA GLU A 83 -1.19 0.01 19.68
C GLU A 83 -0.35 1.09 20.38
N GLY A 84 0.14 2.11 19.65
CA GLY A 84 0.83 3.27 20.22
C GLY A 84 2.35 3.18 20.26
N ARG A 85 2.98 2.10 19.75
CA ARG A 85 4.45 2.00 19.67
C ARG A 85 4.99 2.81 18.50
N ALA A 86 5.18 4.11 18.71
CA ALA A 86 5.64 5.05 17.69
C ALA A 86 6.95 4.63 16.98
N SER A 87 7.87 3.96 17.66
CA SER A 87 9.13 3.47 17.07
C SER A 87 8.94 2.41 15.97
N ALA A 88 7.77 1.78 15.86
CA ALA A 88 7.47 0.88 14.76
C ALA A 88 7.31 1.61 13.41
N ALA A 89 7.04 2.92 13.41
CA ALA A 89 6.92 3.69 12.17
C ALA A 89 8.23 3.73 11.37
N SER A 90 9.40 3.77 12.03
CA SER A 90 10.69 3.73 11.32
C SER A 90 10.95 2.36 10.68
N VAL A 91 10.50 1.28 11.33
CA VAL A 91 10.56 -0.08 10.79
C VAL A 91 9.71 -0.21 9.53
N LEU A 92 8.47 0.28 9.56
CA LEU A 92 7.60 0.28 8.37
C LEU A 92 8.19 1.15 7.25
N ARG A 93 8.81 2.28 7.58
CA ARG A 93 9.44 3.16 6.58
C ARG A 93 10.64 2.49 5.91
N ALA A 94 11.45 1.77 6.66
CA ALA A 94 12.56 0.99 6.11
C ALA A 94 12.02 -0.14 5.21
N ALA A 95 11.02 -0.89 5.67
CA ALA A 95 10.38 -1.97 4.92
C ALA A 95 9.68 -1.49 3.64
N ALA A 96 9.16 -0.25 3.62
CA ALA A 96 8.61 0.36 2.41
C ALA A 96 9.63 0.46 1.27
N SER A 97 10.94 0.47 1.59
CA SER A 97 12.05 0.52 0.63
C SER A 97 12.74 -0.83 0.43
N ASP A 98 12.19 -1.94 0.96
CA ASP A 98 12.78 -3.27 0.79
C ASP A 98 12.78 -3.69 -0.69
N PRO A 99 13.84 -4.34 -1.22
CA PRO A 99 13.88 -4.79 -2.61
C PRO A 99 12.78 -5.81 -2.94
N ARG A 100 12.27 -6.54 -1.94
CA ARG A 100 11.22 -7.55 -2.08
C ARG A 100 9.85 -6.92 -2.05
N TRP A 101 9.08 -7.10 -3.12
CA TRP A 101 7.80 -6.42 -3.28
C TRP A 101 6.76 -6.81 -2.22
N ARG A 102 6.78 -8.06 -1.72
CA ARG A 102 5.84 -8.48 -0.66
C ARG A 102 6.12 -7.76 0.65
N VAL A 103 7.39 -7.54 0.99
CA VAL A 103 7.76 -6.79 2.19
C VAL A 103 7.30 -5.34 2.10
N ARG A 104 7.34 -4.74 0.89
CA ARG A 104 6.74 -3.42 0.66
C ARG A 104 5.21 -3.43 0.81
N GLU A 105 4.51 -4.49 0.40
CA GLU A 105 3.07 -4.64 0.69
C GLU A 105 2.81 -4.73 2.20
N ALA A 106 3.63 -5.50 2.94
CA ALA A 106 3.49 -5.60 4.39
C ALA A 106 3.60 -4.23 5.08
N ALA A 107 4.48 -3.35 4.59
CA ALA A 107 4.61 -2.00 5.12
C ALA A 107 3.32 -1.18 4.90
N ALA A 108 2.75 -1.24 3.69
CA ALA A 108 1.47 -0.57 3.39
C ALA A 108 0.31 -1.15 4.21
N MET A 109 0.22 -2.48 4.33
CA MET A 109 -0.79 -3.17 5.15
C MET A 109 -0.64 -2.88 6.64
N GLY A 110 0.60 -2.75 7.13
CA GLY A 110 0.89 -2.34 8.50
C GLY A 110 0.43 -0.91 8.78
N LEU A 111 0.62 0.01 7.84
CA LEU A 111 0.06 1.36 7.91
C LEU A 111 -1.46 1.38 7.83
N GLN A 112 -2.08 0.48 7.06
CA GLN A 112 -3.54 0.35 7.00
C GLN A 112 -4.12 -0.07 8.36
N ARG A 113 -3.45 -0.95 9.11
CA ARG A 113 -3.84 -1.28 10.50
C ARG A 113 -3.85 -0.04 11.40
N LEU A 114 -2.84 0.83 11.28
CA LEU A 114 -2.86 2.13 11.96
C LEU A 114 -4.05 2.97 11.49
N GLY A 115 -4.32 3.05 10.19
CA GLY A 115 -5.46 3.82 9.67
C GLY A 115 -6.82 3.32 10.19
N GLN A 116 -6.97 2.01 10.39
CA GLN A 116 -8.18 1.41 10.96
C GLN A 116 -8.39 1.83 12.42
N ALA A 117 -7.31 1.99 13.19
CA ALA A 117 -7.37 2.43 14.57
C ALA A 117 -7.46 3.96 14.70
N ASP A 118 -6.66 4.68 13.92
CA ASP A 118 -6.55 6.14 13.93
C ASP A 118 -6.06 6.66 12.56
N MET A 119 -7.01 7.03 11.70
CA MET A 119 -6.74 7.63 10.39
C MET A 119 -6.01 8.97 10.50
N SER A 120 -6.20 9.74 11.59
CA SER A 120 -5.49 11.00 11.79
C SER A 120 -4.01 10.77 12.10
N ALA A 121 -3.68 9.75 12.90
CA ALA A 121 -2.30 9.32 13.12
C ALA A 121 -1.66 8.79 11.83
N LEU A 122 -2.37 7.97 11.04
CA LEU A 122 -1.87 7.52 9.74
C LEU A 122 -1.48 8.70 8.85
N LEU A 123 -2.40 9.67 8.68
CA LEU A 123 -2.16 10.87 7.88
C LEU A 123 -0.94 11.67 8.37
N ARG A 124 -0.74 11.80 9.68
CA ARG A 124 0.47 12.46 10.24
C ARG A 124 1.75 11.71 9.90
N ILE A 125 1.74 10.38 9.99
CA ILE A 125 2.91 9.54 9.74
C ILE A 125 3.32 9.55 8.27
N VAL A 126 2.37 9.49 7.33
CA VAL A 126 2.68 9.38 5.90
C VAL A 126 2.83 10.73 5.19
N GLU A 127 2.41 11.84 5.82
CA GLU A 127 2.63 13.20 5.31
C GLU A 127 4.10 13.47 4.91
N PRO A 128 5.12 13.19 5.75
CA PRO A 128 6.52 13.33 5.33
C PRO A 128 6.93 12.31 4.26
N TRP A 129 6.32 11.13 4.19
CA TRP A 129 6.66 10.08 3.22
C TRP A 129 6.19 10.46 1.81
N SER A 130 5.10 11.22 1.70
CA SER A 130 4.63 11.81 0.44
C SER A 130 5.63 12.77 -0.23
N ARG A 131 6.66 13.19 0.50
CA ARG A 131 7.79 14.01 0.02
C ARG A 131 9.11 13.25 -0.01
N GLY A 132 9.11 11.99 0.42
CA GLY A 132 10.31 11.15 0.51
C GLY A 132 10.69 10.50 -0.81
N ARG A 133 11.43 9.40 -0.72
CA ARG A 133 11.83 8.59 -1.89
C ARG A 133 10.61 7.95 -2.57
N LEU A 134 10.77 7.55 -3.83
CA LEU A 134 9.68 7.01 -4.66
C LEU A 134 8.94 5.83 -4.01
N LEU A 135 9.67 4.91 -3.35
CA LEU A 135 9.06 3.78 -2.64
C LEU A 135 8.32 4.19 -1.35
N GLU A 136 8.78 5.24 -0.67
CA GLU A 136 8.09 5.80 0.50
C GLU A 136 6.76 6.46 0.08
N GLN A 137 6.79 7.23 -1.02
CA GLN A 137 5.59 7.82 -1.62
C GLN A 137 4.60 6.72 -2.05
N ARG A 138 5.11 5.63 -2.65
CA ARG A 138 4.30 4.49 -3.04
C ARG A 138 3.63 3.83 -1.84
N ALA A 139 4.36 3.62 -0.74
CA ALA A 139 3.81 3.05 0.47
C ALA A 139 2.74 3.96 1.10
N ALA A 140 2.96 5.28 1.11
CA ALA A 140 1.98 6.25 1.56
C ALA A 140 0.69 6.19 0.73
N ALA A 141 0.80 6.19 -0.61
CA ALA A 141 -0.36 6.10 -1.49
C ALA A 141 -1.13 4.78 -1.29
N ALA A 142 -0.43 3.64 -1.26
CA ALA A 142 -1.04 2.33 -1.08
C ALA A 142 -1.71 2.17 0.29
N ALA A 143 -1.12 2.71 1.36
CA ALA A 143 -1.69 2.67 2.69
C ALA A 143 -2.99 3.48 2.80
N LEU A 144 -3.02 4.68 2.21
CA LEU A 144 -4.19 5.57 2.26
C LEU A 144 -5.32 5.13 1.33
N CYS A 145 -4.99 4.43 0.24
CA CYS A 145 -5.97 3.99 -0.77
C CYS A 145 -6.51 2.59 -0.48
N GLU A 146 -6.88 2.36 0.77
CA GLU A 146 -7.66 1.22 1.24
C GLU A 146 -9.13 1.65 1.39
N PRO A 147 -10.08 1.10 0.61
CA PRO A 147 -11.49 1.51 0.66
C PRO A 147 -12.08 1.55 2.06
N ALA A 148 -11.72 0.60 2.94
CA ALA A 148 -12.23 0.55 4.31
C ALA A 148 -11.82 1.76 5.18
N LEU A 149 -10.80 2.51 4.80
CA LEU A 149 -10.32 3.70 5.53
C LEU A 149 -11.00 5.00 5.11
N LEU A 150 -11.61 5.04 3.92
CA LEU A 150 -12.12 6.28 3.32
C LEU A 150 -13.60 6.50 3.64
N THR A 151 -13.92 6.54 4.94
CA THR A 151 -15.29 6.68 5.44
C THR A 151 -15.69 8.13 5.73
N SER A 152 -14.72 9.04 5.89
CA SER A 152 -14.94 10.46 6.14
C SER A 152 -14.60 11.31 4.90
N PRO A 153 -15.50 12.17 4.42
CA PRO A 153 -15.19 13.11 3.33
C PRO A 153 -14.00 14.02 3.66
N ALA A 154 -13.91 14.52 4.90
CA ALA A 154 -12.81 15.40 5.33
C ALA A 154 -11.45 14.70 5.26
N GLN A 155 -11.37 13.44 5.69
CA GLN A 155 -10.14 12.64 5.62
C GLN A 155 -9.83 12.23 4.17
N THR A 156 -10.84 11.86 3.39
CA THR A 156 -10.69 11.53 1.96
C THR A 156 -10.12 12.70 1.18
N ARG A 157 -10.56 13.93 1.46
CA ARG A 157 -9.96 15.15 0.88
C ARG A 157 -8.50 15.34 1.26
N ARG A 158 -8.08 14.96 2.47
CA ARG A 158 -6.66 14.96 2.85
C ARG A 158 -5.86 13.92 2.05
N VAL A 159 -6.43 12.73 1.84
CA VAL A 159 -5.83 11.69 0.98
C VAL A 159 -5.68 12.18 -0.46
N LEU A 160 -6.72 12.79 -1.04
CA LEU A 160 -6.67 13.37 -2.38
C LEU A 160 -5.57 14.44 -2.52
N ARG A 161 -5.38 15.31 -1.52
CA ARG A 161 -4.26 16.27 -1.50
C ARG A 161 -2.89 15.60 -1.47
N LEU A 162 -2.76 14.49 -0.74
CA LEU A 162 -1.53 13.70 -0.70
C LEU A 162 -1.25 13.03 -2.06
N LEU A 163 -2.28 12.47 -2.71
CA LEU A 163 -2.15 11.92 -4.06
C LEU A 163 -1.79 13.00 -5.09
N ASP A 164 -2.36 14.20 -5.00
CA ASP A 164 -1.98 15.33 -5.85
C ASP A 164 -0.50 15.66 -5.70
N ARG A 165 0.00 15.73 -4.45
CA ARG A 165 1.41 16.00 -4.17
C ARG A 165 2.33 14.94 -4.74
N ILE A 166 2.01 13.67 -4.52
CA ILE A 166 2.80 12.53 -5.00
C ILE A 166 2.81 12.51 -6.54
N THR A 167 1.66 12.74 -7.18
CA THR A 167 1.55 12.79 -8.64
C THR A 167 2.37 13.95 -9.24
N ARG A 168 2.42 15.10 -8.55
CA ARG A 168 3.31 16.22 -8.91
C ARG A 168 4.79 15.85 -8.76
N GLY A 169 5.13 15.10 -7.71
CA GLY A 169 6.48 14.56 -7.51
C GLY A 169 6.89 13.62 -8.64
N LEU A 170 6.00 12.70 -9.03
CA LEU A 170 6.20 11.79 -10.17
C LEU A 170 6.51 12.58 -11.46
N ALA A 171 5.69 13.59 -11.79
CA ALA A 171 5.87 14.40 -12.99
C ALA A 171 7.20 15.16 -13.03
N ARG A 172 7.77 15.50 -11.87
CA ARG A 172 9.05 16.20 -11.73
C ARG A 172 10.26 15.26 -11.63
N CYS A 173 10.03 13.95 -11.59
CA CYS A 173 11.11 12.98 -11.44
C CYS A 173 12.01 12.97 -12.69
N GLN A 174 13.32 13.07 -12.47
CA GLN A 174 14.34 13.04 -13.51
C GLN A 174 14.69 11.59 -13.90
N ASP A 175 14.95 10.72 -12.93
CA ASP A 175 15.24 9.31 -13.17
C ASP A 175 13.96 8.48 -13.32
N ARG A 176 13.39 8.55 -14.51
CA ARG A 176 12.18 7.81 -14.89
C ARG A 176 12.44 6.37 -15.31
N ARG A 177 13.71 5.98 -15.47
CA ARG A 177 14.10 4.60 -15.86
C ARG A 177 14.29 3.69 -14.66
N SER A 178 14.37 4.26 -13.46
CA SER A 178 14.47 3.48 -12.22
C SER A 178 13.28 2.51 -12.05
N PRO A 179 13.52 1.30 -11.51
CA PRO A 179 12.46 0.38 -11.11
C PRO A 179 11.48 1.01 -10.11
N ASP A 180 11.98 1.86 -9.22
CA ASP A 180 11.20 2.54 -8.19
C ASP A 180 10.19 3.53 -8.78
N PHE A 181 10.57 4.24 -9.85
CA PHE A 181 9.65 5.10 -10.60
C PHE A 181 8.49 4.29 -11.17
N ARG A 182 8.79 3.15 -11.80
CA ARG A 182 7.75 2.25 -12.33
C ARG A 182 6.81 1.77 -11.22
N VAL A 183 7.37 1.40 -10.05
CA VAL A 183 6.58 0.94 -8.88
C VAL A 183 5.66 2.05 -8.37
N LEU A 184 6.14 3.29 -8.23
CA LEU A 184 5.30 4.42 -7.82
C LEU A 184 4.21 4.71 -8.85
N ARG A 185 4.58 4.81 -10.14
CA ARG A 185 3.66 5.07 -11.25
C ARG A 185 2.53 4.04 -11.26
N GLN A 186 2.84 2.75 -11.15
CA GLN A 186 1.85 1.67 -11.07
C GLN A 186 0.95 1.79 -9.84
N GLY A 187 1.50 2.12 -8.68
CA GLY A 187 0.72 2.37 -7.47
C GLY A 187 -0.31 3.49 -7.68
N LEU A 188 0.12 4.62 -8.24
CA LEU A 188 -0.76 5.75 -8.57
C LEU A 188 -1.82 5.38 -9.61
N GLY A 189 -1.51 4.48 -10.56
CA GLY A 189 -2.44 3.91 -11.54
C GLY A 189 -3.62 3.12 -10.94
N TYR A 190 -3.60 2.87 -9.63
CA TYR A 190 -4.70 2.27 -8.88
C TYR A 190 -5.28 3.21 -7.82
N CYS A 191 -4.41 3.93 -7.11
CA CYS A 191 -4.76 4.71 -5.91
C CYS A 191 -5.82 5.80 -6.17
N TRP A 192 -5.72 6.54 -7.28
CA TRP A 192 -6.68 7.60 -7.60
C TRP A 192 -8.10 7.07 -7.71
N SER A 193 -8.30 5.90 -8.32
CA SER A 193 -9.62 5.30 -8.49
C SER A 193 -10.29 4.97 -7.16
N VAL A 194 -9.50 4.63 -6.13
CA VAL A 194 -9.99 4.40 -4.76
C VAL A 194 -10.48 5.72 -4.16
N ALA A 195 -9.62 6.73 -4.15
CA ALA A 195 -9.92 8.00 -3.49
C ALA A 195 -11.05 8.78 -4.19
N VAL A 196 -11.08 8.77 -5.52
CA VAL A 196 -12.15 9.40 -6.31
C VAL A 196 -13.48 8.68 -6.13
N ALA A 197 -13.48 7.35 -5.97
CA ALA A 197 -14.71 6.62 -5.68
C ALA A 197 -15.26 6.92 -4.29
N ALA A 198 -14.39 7.25 -3.32
CA ALA A 198 -14.80 7.58 -1.96
C ALA A 198 -15.33 9.03 -1.82
N ASP A 199 -14.78 10.00 -2.54
CA ASP A 199 -15.32 11.37 -2.62
C ASP A 199 -15.29 11.84 -4.09
N PRO A 200 -16.33 11.52 -4.89
CA PRO A 200 -16.37 11.91 -6.31
C PRO A 200 -16.40 13.42 -6.50
N GLN A 201 -17.06 14.16 -5.61
CA GLN A 201 -17.21 15.61 -5.72
C GLN A 201 -15.85 16.31 -5.62
N ALA A 202 -15.00 15.88 -4.69
CA ALA A 202 -13.64 16.43 -4.56
C ALA A 202 -12.63 15.76 -5.50
N GLY A 203 -12.82 14.48 -5.82
CA GLY A 203 -11.86 13.67 -6.55
C GLY A 203 -11.85 13.89 -8.06
N ARG A 204 -13.02 14.03 -8.69
CA ARG A 204 -13.11 14.19 -10.15
C ARG A 204 -12.38 15.44 -10.66
N PRO A 205 -12.53 16.64 -10.06
CA PRO A 205 -11.82 17.83 -10.52
C PRO A 205 -10.29 17.68 -10.48
N LEU A 206 -9.77 16.93 -9.49
CA LEU A 206 -8.33 16.66 -9.41
C LEU A 206 -7.86 15.68 -10.50
N LEU A 207 -8.65 14.64 -10.80
CA LEU A 207 -8.30 13.72 -11.86
C LEU A 207 -8.43 14.36 -13.25
N GLU A 208 -9.42 15.23 -13.45
CA GLU A 208 -9.60 16.08 -14.63
C GLU A 208 -8.39 16.99 -14.85
N LYS A 209 -7.95 17.70 -13.80
CA LYS A 209 -6.71 18.48 -13.81
C LYS A 209 -5.51 17.63 -14.25
N TRP A 210 -5.36 16.41 -13.73
CA TRP A 210 -4.23 15.56 -14.12
C TRP A 210 -4.34 15.02 -15.54
N ALA A 211 -5.56 14.86 -16.07
CA ALA A 211 -5.77 14.52 -17.49
C ALA A 211 -5.30 15.64 -18.44
N GLU A 212 -5.19 16.87 -17.95
CA GLU A 212 -4.67 18.00 -18.71
C GLU A 212 -3.14 18.04 -18.78
N SER A 213 -2.45 17.22 -17.98
CA SER A 213 -0.99 17.11 -18.00
C SER A 213 -0.47 16.74 -19.39
N ARG A 214 0.69 17.31 -19.76
CA ARG A 214 1.48 16.91 -20.93
C ARG A 214 2.48 15.79 -20.61
N ASP A 215 2.60 15.42 -19.35
CA ASP A 215 3.50 14.36 -18.92
C ASP A 215 2.91 12.97 -19.29
N PRO A 216 3.63 12.14 -20.07
CA PRO A 216 3.11 10.86 -20.55
C PRO A 216 2.90 9.83 -19.42
N ASP A 217 3.72 9.87 -18.36
CA ASP A 217 3.58 8.98 -17.21
C ASP A 217 2.32 9.34 -16.40
N VAL A 218 2.05 10.63 -16.23
CA VAL A 218 0.82 11.13 -15.59
C VAL A 218 -0.42 10.79 -16.42
N GLN A 219 -0.39 10.99 -17.74
CA GLN A 219 -1.50 10.60 -18.60
C GLN A 219 -1.79 9.09 -18.51
N TRP A 220 -0.75 8.27 -18.45
CA TRP A 220 -0.90 6.84 -18.20
C TRP A 220 -1.54 6.55 -16.84
N VAL A 221 -1.11 7.23 -15.77
CA VAL A 221 -1.72 7.09 -14.43
C VAL A 221 -3.22 7.39 -14.49
N VAL A 222 -3.63 8.47 -15.15
CA VAL A 222 -5.05 8.82 -15.29
C VAL A 222 -5.80 7.73 -16.06
N ARG A 223 -5.27 7.29 -17.21
CA ARG A 223 -5.88 6.26 -18.05
C ARG A 223 -6.08 4.94 -17.29
N GLU A 224 -5.08 4.50 -16.54
CA GLU A 224 -5.15 3.29 -15.71
C GLU A 224 -6.28 3.35 -14.68
N ASN A 225 -6.50 4.52 -14.09
CA ASN A 225 -7.55 4.71 -13.09
C ASN A 225 -8.94 4.75 -13.72
N LEU A 226 -9.10 5.42 -14.88
CA LEU A 226 -10.36 5.44 -15.64
C LEU A 226 -10.82 4.05 -16.06
N GLY A 227 -9.89 3.12 -16.32
CA GLY A 227 -10.20 1.72 -16.61
C GLY A 227 -10.70 0.90 -15.41
N LYS A 228 -10.65 1.42 -14.18
CA LYS A 228 -11.12 0.67 -13.00
C LYS A 228 -12.65 0.73 -12.90
N ALA A 229 -13.28 -0.45 -12.81
CA ALA A 229 -14.75 -0.60 -12.75
C ALA A 229 -15.43 0.27 -11.67
N ARG A 230 -14.73 0.59 -10.58
CA ARG A 230 -15.25 1.47 -9.53
C ARG A 230 -15.56 2.88 -10.02
N LEU A 231 -14.76 3.45 -10.93
CA LEU A 231 -15.04 4.78 -11.49
C LEU A 231 -16.20 4.75 -12.47
N ALA A 232 -16.35 3.67 -13.23
CA ALA A 232 -17.53 3.47 -14.06
C ALA A 232 -18.82 3.35 -13.22
N ARG A 233 -18.77 2.76 -12.02
CA ARG A 233 -19.91 2.74 -11.09
C ARG A 233 -20.23 4.13 -10.53
N VAL A 234 -19.23 4.96 -10.35
CA VAL A 234 -19.38 6.36 -9.90
C VAL A 234 -20.07 7.19 -10.98
N ASP A 235 -19.58 7.14 -12.22
CA ASP A 235 -20.20 7.82 -13.38
C ASP A 235 -19.60 7.33 -14.71
N ARG A 236 -20.37 6.52 -15.45
CA ARG A 236 -19.96 6.00 -16.76
C ARG A 236 -19.79 7.08 -17.82
N ARG A 237 -20.63 8.13 -17.80
CA ARG A 237 -20.60 9.20 -18.80
C ARG A 237 -19.35 10.06 -18.64
N TRP A 238 -19.03 10.40 -17.38
CA TRP A 238 -17.81 11.11 -17.04
C TRP A 238 -16.55 10.32 -17.44
N VAL A 239 -16.49 9.01 -17.14
CA VAL A 239 -15.36 8.16 -17.55
C VAL A 239 -15.20 8.13 -19.08
N ALA A 240 -16.31 7.98 -19.83
CA ALA A 240 -16.27 7.97 -21.29
C ALA A 240 -15.77 9.30 -21.87
N ALA A 241 -16.27 10.44 -21.35
CA ALA A 241 -15.82 11.77 -21.76
C ALA A 241 -14.33 11.99 -21.49
N MET A 242 -13.86 11.62 -20.30
CA MET A 242 -12.45 11.70 -19.91
C MET A 242 -11.55 10.83 -20.79
N THR A 243 -12.00 9.60 -21.08
CA THR A 243 -11.26 8.66 -21.95
C THR A 243 -11.12 9.20 -23.37
N ALA A 244 -12.22 9.71 -23.94
CA ALA A 244 -12.21 10.33 -25.25
C ALA A 244 -11.29 11.56 -25.30
N ARG A 245 -11.28 12.38 -24.24
CA ARG A 245 -10.39 13.54 -24.12
C ARG A 245 -8.91 13.15 -24.14
N LEU A 246 -8.54 12.07 -23.46
CA LEU A 246 -7.17 11.55 -23.46
C LEU A 246 -6.75 10.93 -24.80
N ALA A 247 -7.68 10.31 -25.53
CA ALA A 247 -7.41 9.69 -26.83
C ALA A 247 -7.14 10.73 -27.95
N ARG A 248 -7.73 11.93 -27.84
CA ARG A 248 -7.56 13.02 -28.82
C ARG A 248 -6.25 13.77 -28.70
N ARG A 249 -5.41 13.46 -27.71
CA ARG A 249 -4.12 14.13 -27.51
C ARG A 249 -3.02 13.35 -28.26
N PRO A 250 -2.27 13.99 -29.16
CA PRO A 250 -1.11 13.35 -29.78
C PRO A 250 -0.10 12.95 -28.69
N ALA A 251 0.53 11.80 -28.89
CA ALA A 251 1.53 11.21 -28.00
C ALA A 251 2.79 12.08 -27.89
#